data_AF-A0A7X7X4Y7-F1
#
_entry.id   AF-A0A7X7X4Y7-F1
#
_cell.length_a   1.000
_cell.length_b   1.000
_cell.length_c   1.000
_cell.angle_alpha   90.00
_cell.angle_beta   90.00
_cell.angle_gamma   90.00
#
_symmetry.space_group_name_H-M   'P 1'
#
loop_
_entity.id
_entity.type
_entity.pdbx_description
1 polymer ?
#
loop_
_entity_poly.entity_id
_entity_poly.type
_entity_poly.pdbx_seq_one_letter_code
_entity_poly.pdbx_strand_id
1 'polypeptide(L)'
;MLFVKRTFFVVLIVAGIALAALSILFFIASSANSSRIMTALVMAAAAIAAFVVSSILKRNVDQNTPAFIDADVLRLASKYDGKLTAEMVVSNLYVNKGQALESLDRLCSAGNCRAEMANDGQYYIFDSVKPKKMIRKCIYCGREQPLSQPITKCPYCGGEVRVVPKDS
;
A
#
# COMPACT_ATOMS: atom_id res chain seq x y z
N MET A 1 20.64 3.10 -2.39
CA MET A 1 20.31 3.44 -3.79
C MET A 1 19.09 4.37 -3.97
N LEU A 2 18.15 4.46 -3.01
CA LEU A 2 16.99 5.36 -3.09
C LEU A 2 17.36 6.87 -3.14
N PHE A 3 18.41 7.29 -2.42
CA PHE A 3 18.88 8.68 -2.42
C PHE A 3 19.37 9.14 -3.80
N VAL A 4 20.11 8.30 -4.52
CA VAL A 4 20.62 8.58 -5.88
C VAL A 4 19.46 8.70 -6.88
N LYS A 5 18.42 7.88 -6.74
CA LYS A 5 17.20 7.98 -7.56
C LYS A 5 16.44 9.28 -7.32
N ARG A 6 16.36 9.72 -6.06
CA ARG A 6 15.65 10.95 -5.69
C ARG A 6 16.39 12.21 -6.13
N THR A 7 17.72 12.26 -6.01
CA THR A 7 18.53 13.38 -6.51
C THR A 7 18.50 13.46 -8.04
N PHE A 8 18.55 12.31 -8.75
CA PHE A 8 18.42 12.28 -10.20
C PHE A 8 17.08 12.85 -10.70
N PHE A 9 15.98 12.58 -9.97
CA PHE A 9 14.66 13.10 -10.29
C PHE A 9 14.57 14.63 -10.16
N VAL A 10 15.14 15.18 -9.09
CA VAL A 10 15.18 16.62 -8.84
C VAL A 10 16.01 17.34 -9.91
N VAL A 11 17.16 16.77 -10.29
CA VAL A 11 18.00 17.34 -11.37
C VAL A 11 17.24 17.37 -12.70
N LEU A 12 16.49 16.32 -13.03
CA LEU A 12 15.69 16.24 -14.26
C LEU A 12 14.57 17.28 -14.32
N ILE A 13 13.89 17.52 -13.19
CA ILE A 13 12.85 18.55 -13.09
C ILE A 13 13.45 19.95 -13.26
N VAL A 14 14.57 20.23 -12.59
CA VAL A 14 15.26 21.52 -12.69
C VAL A 14 15.77 21.76 -14.11
N ALA A 15 16.35 20.73 -14.75
CA ALA A 15 16.76 20.80 -16.16
C ALA A 15 15.56 21.06 -17.08
N GLY A 16 14.43 20.37 -16.87
CA GLY A 16 13.21 20.58 -17.66
C GLY A 16 12.65 22.01 -17.55
N ILE A 17 12.64 22.59 -16.35
CA ILE A 17 12.22 23.99 -16.14
C ILE A 17 13.16 24.96 -16.86
N ALA A 18 14.47 24.74 -16.78
CA ALA A 18 15.46 25.57 -17.46
C ALA A 18 15.30 25.51 -19.00
N LEU A 19 15.10 24.31 -19.55
CA LEU A 19 14.84 24.09 -20.98
C LEU A 19 13.53 24.74 -21.45
N ALA A 20 12.47 24.68 -20.64
CA ALA A 20 11.20 25.32 -20.95
C ALA A 20 11.31 26.86 -21.00
N ALA A 21 12.03 27.45 -20.03
CA ALA A 21 12.30 28.89 -20.02
C ALA A 21 13.12 29.33 -21.25
N LEU A 22 14.13 28.54 -21.64
CA LEU A 22 14.93 28.78 -22.85
C LEU A 22 14.10 28.68 -24.13
N SER A 23 13.16 27.73 -24.22
CA SER A 23 12.24 27.60 -25.36
C SER A 23 11.36 28.84 -25.53
N ILE A 24 10.79 29.37 -24.43
CA ILE A 24 9.96 30.59 -24.45
C ILE A 24 10.78 31.80 -24.91
N LEU A 25 12.02 31.95 -24.40
CA LEU A 25 12.91 33.03 -24.82
C LEU A 25 13.27 32.96 -26.31
N PHE A 26 13.55 31.76 -26.83
CA PHE A 26 13.82 31.56 -28.26
C PHE A 26 12.59 31.77 -29.14
N PHE A 27 11.39 31.44 -28.64
CA PHE A 27 10.14 31.66 -29.36
C PHE A 27 9.83 33.15 -29.52
N ILE A 28 10.03 33.95 -28.45
CA ILE A 28 9.88 35.41 -28.50
C ILE A 28 10.93 36.04 -29.43
N ALA A 29 12.16 35.52 -29.41
CA ALA A 29 13.25 35.96 -30.30
C ALA A 29 13.08 35.50 -31.77
N SER A 30 12.15 34.59 -32.05
CA SER A 30 11.89 34.07 -33.40
C SER A 30 11.15 35.06 -34.31
N SER A 31 10.63 36.15 -33.75
CA SER A 31 10.00 37.23 -34.54
C SER A 31 10.97 37.97 -35.45
N ALA A 32 12.29 37.82 -35.23
CA ALA A 32 13.33 38.53 -35.99
C ALA A 32 14.01 37.68 -37.10
N ASN A 33 13.99 36.34 -37.03
CA ASN A 33 14.66 35.47 -38.01
C ASN A 33 14.03 34.07 -38.07
N SER A 34 13.56 33.67 -39.26
CA SER A 34 12.81 32.42 -39.53
C SER A 34 13.62 31.13 -39.26
N SER A 35 14.96 31.19 -39.30
CA SER A 35 15.84 30.05 -39.03
C SER A 35 15.82 29.55 -37.58
N ARG A 36 15.28 30.33 -36.63
CA ARG A 36 15.23 29.99 -35.20
C ARG A 36 14.03 29.11 -34.80
N ILE A 37 13.07 28.93 -35.71
CA ILE A 37 11.88 28.10 -35.49
C ILE A 37 12.27 26.63 -35.31
N MET A 38 13.24 26.11 -36.09
CA MET A 38 13.68 24.72 -35.95
C MET A 38 14.36 24.47 -34.59
N THR A 39 15.15 25.43 -34.08
CA THR A 39 15.80 25.30 -32.77
C THR A 39 14.78 25.29 -31.62
N ALA A 40 13.73 26.10 -31.71
CA ALA A 40 12.65 26.10 -30.71
C ALA A 40 11.88 24.78 -30.70
N LEU A 41 11.64 24.20 -31.88
CA LEU A 41 10.91 22.94 -32.02
C LEU A 41 11.68 21.74 -31.46
N VAL A 42 13.00 21.68 -31.65
CA VAL A 42 13.87 20.64 -31.07
C VAL A 42 13.92 20.76 -29.54
N MET A 43 14.03 21.96 -28.99
CA MET A 43 14.01 22.18 -27.53
C MET A 43 12.66 21.82 -26.91
N ALA A 44 11.55 22.16 -27.56
CA ALA A 44 10.21 21.78 -27.10
C ALA A 44 10.02 20.25 -27.11
N ALA A 45 10.47 19.57 -28.16
CA ALA A 45 10.42 18.11 -28.24
C ALA A 45 11.25 17.45 -27.13
N ALA A 46 12.44 17.99 -26.84
CA ALA A 46 13.29 17.50 -25.74
C ALA A 46 12.63 17.66 -24.36
N ALA A 47 11.96 18.80 -24.12
CA ALA A 47 11.24 19.05 -22.87
C ALA A 47 10.06 18.08 -22.68
N ILE A 48 9.26 17.84 -23.73
CA ILE A 48 8.15 16.89 -23.70
C ILE A 48 8.67 15.46 -23.46
N ALA A 49 9.73 15.05 -24.15
CA ALA A 49 10.34 13.74 -23.96
C ALA A 49 10.83 13.54 -22.51
N ALA A 50 11.51 14.54 -21.94
CA ALA A 50 11.97 14.49 -20.55
C ALA A 50 10.79 14.36 -19.56
N PHE A 51 9.69 15.07 -19.79
CA PHE A 51 8.50 15.02 -18.94
C PHE A 51 7.78 13.67 -19.03
N VAL A 52 7.66 13.12 -20.23
CA VAL A 52 7.04 11.80 -20.48
C VAL A 52 7.88 10.68 -19.85
N VAL A 53 9.21 10.68 -20.06
CA VAL A 53 10.12 9.69 -19.48
C VAL A 53 10.10 9.78 -17.95
N SER A 54 10.13 10.99 -17.38
CA SER A 54 10.00 11.20 -15.93
C SER A 54 8.68 10.63 -15.39
N SER A 55 7.56 10.88 -16.08
CA SER A 55 6.24 10.38 -15.67
C SER A 55 6.13 8.85 -15.72
N ILE A 56 6.74 8.22 -16.74
CA ILE A 56 6.76 6.75 -16.87
C ILE A 56 7.66 6.13 -15.79
N LEU A 57 8.84 6.71 -15.54
CA LEU A 57 9.72 6.24 -14.47
C LEU A 57 9.06 6.39 -13.10
N LYS A 58 8.29 7.46 -12.86
CA LYS A 58 7.52 7.64 -11.62
C LYS A 58 6.50 6.53 -11.42
N ARG A 59 5.71 6.20 -12.46
CA ARG A 59 4.73 5.09 -12.39
C ARG A 59 5.36 3.73 -12.08
N ASN A 60 6.55 3.46 -12.63
CA ASN A 60 7.29 2.22 -12.34
C ASN A 60 7.89 2.19 -10.91
N VAL A 61 8.16 3.35 -10.33
CA VAL A 61 8.55 3.46 -8.91
C VAL A 61 7.32 3.35 -8.00
N ASP A 62 6.15 3.85 -8.42
CA ASP A 62 4.89 3.74 -7.68
C ASP A 62 4.39 2.28 -7.57
N GLN A 63 4.61 1.43 -8.58
CA GLN A 63 4.34 -0.03 -8.46
C GLN A 63 5.33 -0.76 -7.52
N ASN A 64 6.48 -0.16 -7.24
CA ASN A 64 7.44 -0.62 -6.24
C ASN A 64 7.35 0.21 -4.95
N THR A 65 6.30 1.02 -4.79
CA THR A 65 6.15 1.86 -3.60
C THR A 65 5.56 1.04 -2.47
N PRO A 66 6.25 0.97 -1.32
CA PRO A 66 5.95 0.05 -0.22
C PRO A 66 4.53 0.19 0.37
N ALA A 67 3.82 1.28 0.13
CA ALA A 67 2.45 1.47 0.59
C ALA A 67 1.43 0.50 -0.04
N PHE A 68 1.65 0.05 -1.28
CA PHE A 68 0.75 -0.94 -1.91
C PHE A 68 0.97 -2.35 -1.34
N ILE A 69 2.23 -2.71 -1.09
CA ILE A 69 2.58 -3.99 -0.48
C ILE A 69 2.02 -4.06 0.95
N ASP A 70 2.12 -2.98 1.72
CA ASP A 70 1.56 -2.90 3.07
C ASP A 70 0.04 -3.15 3.09
N ALA A 71 -0.70 -2.50 2.18
CA ALA A 71 -2.16 -2.64 2.07
C ALA A 71 -2.58 -4.05 1.63
N ASP A 72 -1.83 -4.67 0.72
CA ASP A 72 -2.11 -6.03 0.27
C ASP A 72 -1.71 -7.08 1.31
N VAL A 73 -0.66 -6.84 2.10
CA VAL A 73 -0.29 -7.66 3.28
C VAL A 73 -1.37 -7.57 4.36
N LEU A 74 -1.92 -6.38 4.64
CA LEU A 74 -3.06 -6.20 5.55
C LEU A 74 -4.30 -6.96 5.06
N ARG A 75 -4.58 -6.90 3.75
CA ARG A 75 -5.69 -7.67 3.16
C ARG A 75 -5.46 -9.18 3.29
N LEU A 76 -4.24 -9.64 3.03
CA LEU A 76 -3.86 -11.04 3.22
C LEU A 76 -4.00 -11.44 4.70
N ALA A 77 -3.59 -10.60 5.65
CA ALA A 77 -3.72 -10.85 7.07
C ALA A 77 -5.20 -11.02 7.46
N SER A 78 -6.10 -10.20 6.92
CA SER A 78 -7.55 -10.34 7.17
C SER A 78 -8.12 -11.69 6.72
N LYS A 79 -7.56 -12.28 5.65
CA LYS A 79 -7.99 -13.57 5.10
C LYS A 79 -7.49 -14.77 5.92
N TYR A 80 -6.35 -14.63 6.60
CA TYR A 80 -5.70 -15.68 7.39
C TYR A 80 -5.80 -15.42 8.91
N ASP A 81 -6.92 -14.87 9.38
CA ASP A 81 -7.20 -14.61 10.80
C ASP A 81 -6.09 -13.82 11.53
N GLY A 82 -5.46 -12.89 10.82
CA GLY A 82 -4.41 -12.03 11.33
C GLY A 82 -3.09 -12.75 11.61
N LYS A 83 -2.85 -13.97 11.10
CA LYS A 83 -1.56 -14.68 11.23
C LYS A 83 -0.91 -14.87 9.88
N LEU A 84 0.30 -14.34 9.70
CA LEU A 84 1.07 -14.48 8.47
C LEU A 84 2.51 -14.91 8.77
N THR A 85 3.11 -15.63 7.83
CA THR A 85 4.57 -15.87 7.78
C THR A 85 5.16 -15.14 6.58
N ALA A 86 6.48 -14.93 6.58
CA ALA A 86 7.17 -14.32 5.45
C ALA A 86 6.97 -15.13 4.16
N GLU A 87 6.91 -16.46 4.28
CA GLU A 87 6.70 -17.41 3.20
C GLU A 87 5.28 -17.30 2.62
N MET A 88 4.27 -17.09 3.46
CA MET A 88 2.89 -16.84 3.00
C MET A 88 2.79 -15.54 2.20
N VAL A 89 3.49 -14.49 2.62
CA VAL A 89 3.52 -13.22 1.88
C VAL A 89 4.20 -13.40 0.53
N VAL A 90 5.37 -14.04 0.48
CA VAL A 90 6.12 -14.30 -0.77
C VAL A 90 5.29 -15.12 -1.75
N SER A 91 4.64 -16.19 -1.28
CA SER A 91 3.86 -17.10 -2.13
C SER A 91 2.55 -16.50 -2.65
N ASN A 92 1.86 -15.66 -1.85
CA ASN A 92 0.57 -15.10 -2.25
C ASN A 92 0.69 -13.79 -3.02
N LEU A 93 1.72 -12.99 -2.76
CA LEU A 93 1.91 -11.68 -3.37
C LEU A 93 2.95 -11.69 -4.50
N TYR A 94 3.59 -12.84 -4.75
CA TYR A 94 4.64 -13.01 -5.77
C TYR A 94 5.77 -11.97 -5.65
N VAL A 95 6.12 -11.61 -4.41
CA VAL A 95 7.17 -10.63 -4.08
C VAL A 95 8.46 -11.30 -3.65
N ASN A 96 9.59 -10.60 -3.77
CA ASN A 96 10.87 -11.09 -3.27
C ASN A 96 10.86 -11.16 -1.72
N LYS A 97 11.52 -12.15 -1.13
CA LYS A 97 11.67 -12.31 0.32
C LYS A 97 12.19 -11.05 1.02
N GLY A 98 13.11 -10.31 0.39
CA GLY A 98 13.60 -9.03 0.94
C GLY A 98 12.51 -7.97 1.06
N GLN A 99 11.64 -7.85 0.06
CA GLN A 99 10.53 -6.90 0.05
C GLN A 99 9.43 -7.28 1.03
N ALA A 100 9.15 -8.58 1.15
CA ALA A 100 8.20 -9.11 2.13
C ALA A 100 8.64 -8.79 3.57
N LEU A 101 9.90 -9.06 3.90
CA LEU A 101 10.47 -8.78 5.22
C LEU A 101 10.47 -7.28 5.53
N GLU A 102 10.88 -6.44 4.58
CA GLU A 102 10.90 -4.97 4.78
C GLU A 102 9.48 -4.41 5.03
N SER A 103 8.47 -4.94 4.35
CA SER A 103 7.07 -4.52 4.53
C SER A 103 6.52 -4.99 5.88
N LEU A 104 6.80 -6.24 6.26
CA LEU A 104 6.41 -6.79 7.56
C LEU A 104 7.06 -6.01 8.70
N ASP A 105 8.37 -5.76 8.65
CA ASP A 105 9.11 -5.01 9.67
C ASP A 105 8.55 -3.58 9.85
N ARG A 106 8.21 -2.92 8.75
CA ARG A 106 7.58 -1.60 8.76
C ARG A 106 6.19 -1.62 9.39
N LEU A 107 5.37 -2.62 9.08
CA LEU A 107 4.04 -2.78 9.66
C LEU A 107 4.10 -3.07 11.16
N CYS A 108 5.05 -3.88 11.62
CA CYS A 108 5.24 -4.15 13.05
C CYS A 108 5.81 -2.92 13.77
N SER A 109 6.74 -2.19 13.15
CA SER A 109 7.27 -0.91 13.67
C SER A 109 6.21 0.19 13.78
N ALA A 110 5.21 0.17 12.90
CA ALA A 110 4.05 1.06 12.97
C ALA A 110 3.01 0.64 14.04
N GLY A 111 3.24 -0.46 14.77
CA GLY A 111 2.34 -0.97 15.81
C GLY A 111 1.15 -1.78 15.28
N ASN A 112 1.13 -2.11 13.98
CA ASN A 112 0.03 -2.88 13.37
C ASN A 112 0.25 -4.41 13.47
N CYS A 113 1.44 -4.84 13.89
CA CYS A 113 1.82 -6.24 13.96
C CYS A 113 2.70 -6.53 15.18
N ARG A 114 2.62 -7.76 15.69
CA ARG A 114 3.55 -8.36 16.64
C ARG A 114 4.24 -9.57 16.03
N ALA A 115 5.57 -9.59 16.06
CA ALA A 115 6.34 -10.78 15.68
C ALA A 115 6.38 -11.76 16.87
N GLU A 116 6.04 -13.01 16.63
CA GLU A 116 6.08 -14.09 17.61
C GLU A 116 6.85 -15.27 17.00
N MET A 117 7.86 -15.78 17.72
CA MET A 117 8.55 -17.00 17.33
C MET A 117 7.79 -18.20 17.86
N ALA A 118 7.34 -19.07 16.97
CA ALA A 118 6.80 -20.37 17.32
C ALA A 118 7.75 -21.48 16.85
N ASN A 119 7.50 -22.72 17.27
CA ASN A 119 8.32 -23.87 16.92
C ASN A 119 8.45 -24.13 15.42
N ASP A 120 7.49 -23.64 14.62
CA ASP A 120 7.42 -23.87 13.16
C ASP A 120 7.87 -22.65 12.33
N GLY A 121 8.34 -21.57 12.99
CA GLY A 121 8.87 -20.39 12.33
C GLY A 121 8.46 -19.06 12.97
N GLN A 122 8.86 -17.96 12.33
CA GLN A 122 8.50 -16.61 12.74
C GLN A 122 7.13 -16.24 12.19
N TYR A 123 6.17 -15.97 13.07
CA TYR A 123 4.83 -15.51 12.74
C TYR A 123 4.68 -14.02 13.01
N TYR A 124 3.93 -13.36 12.16
CA TYR A 124 3.55 -11.97 12.28
C TYR A 124 2.04 -11.91 12.53
N ILE A 125 1.67 -11.42 13.71
CA ILE A 125 0.30 -11.37 14.20
C ILE A 125 -0.23 -9.94 14.08
N PHE A 126 -1.29 -9.80 13.29
CA PHE A 126 -1.98 -8.56 12.99
C PHE A 126 -3.30 -8.50 13.75
N ASP A 127 -3.26 -8.07 15.01
CA ASP A 127 -4.44 -8.03 15.88
C ASP A 127 -5.52 -7.06 15.38
N SER A 128 -5.10 -5.95 14.74
CA SER A 128 -6.00 -4.92 14.20
C SER A 128 -6.91 -5.40 13.08
N VAL A 129 -6.55 -6.51 12.42
CA VAL A 129 -7.21 -6.99 11.19
C VAL A 129 -7.90 -8.34 11.40
N LYS A 130 -7.83 -8.90 12.60
CA LYS A 130 -8.57 -10.10 12.96
C LYS A 130 -10.06 -9.82 12.82
N PRO A 131 -10.81 -10.62 12.03
CA PRO A 131 -12.26 -10.50 11.99
C PRO A 131 -12.78 -10.78 13.40
N LYS A 132 -13.37 -9.76 14.04
CA LYS A 132 -14.03 -9.92 15.35
C LYS A 132 -15.14 -10.95 15.18
N LYS A 133 -14.91 -12.16 15.68
CA LYS A 133 -15.90 -13.23 15.61
C LYS A 133 -17.07 -12.82 16.48
N MET A 134 -18.21 -12.53 15.85
CA MET A 134 -19.43 -12.22 16.58
C MET A 134 -20.03 -13.53 17.12
N ILE A 135 -20.51 -13.52 18.36
CA ILE A 135 -21.27 -14.61 18.97
C ILE A 135 -22.59 -14.05 19.49
N ARG A 136 -23.62 -14.90 19.54
CA ARG A 136 -24.87 -14.53 20.19
C ARG A 136 -24.81 -15.03 21.64
N LYS A 137 -24.84 -14.14 22.62
CA LYS A 137 -24.75 -14.48 24.05
C LYS A 137 -26.05 -14.11 24.76
N CYS A 138 -26.56 -15.00 25.60
CA CYS A 138 -27.72 -14.67 26.43
C CYS A 138 -27.32 -13.75 27.58
N ILE A 139 -28.07 -12.66 27.79
CA ILE A 139 -27.79 -11.70 28.87
C ILE A 139 -28.08 -12.26 30.27
N TYR A 140 -28.88 -13.32 30.36
CA TYR A 140 -29.30 -13.92 31.62
C TYR A 140 -28.43 -15.12 32.01
N CYS A 141 -28.34 -16.13 31.13
CA CYS A 141 -27.58 -17.35 31.45
C CYS A 141 -26.16 -17.37 30.88
N GLY A 142 -25.74 -16.34 30.13
CA GLY A 142 -24.39 -16.21 29.58
C GLY A 142 -24.04 -17.20 28.46
N ARG A 143 -24.95 -18.09 28.07
CA ARG A 143 -24.68 -19.15 27.09
C ARG A 143 -24.49 -18.58 25.69
N GLU A 144 -23.43 -19.06 25.02
CA GLU A 144 -23.17 -18.77 23.62
C GLU A 144 -24.11 -19.56 22.72
N GLN A 145 -24.58 -18.93 21.65
CA GLN A 145 -25.49 -19.48 20.67
C GLN A 145 -24.93 -19.24 19.26
N PRO A 146 -25.09 -20.22 18.36
CA PRO A 146 -24.62 -20.08 16.98
C PRO A 146 -25.44 -19.00 16.24
N LEU A 147 -24.74 -18.15 15.50
CA LEU A 147 -25.37 -17.11 14.66
C LEU A 147 -26.13 -17.69 13.46
N SER A 148 -25.83 -18.92 13.05
CA SER A 148 -26.46 -19.60 11.92
C SER A 148 -27.94 -19.90 12.12
N GLN A 149 -28.41 -19.93 13.38
CA GLN A 149 -29.80 -20.21 13.69
C GLN A 149 -30.55 -18.91 14.00
N PRO A 150 -31.77 -18.69 13.45
CA PRO A 150 -32.60 -17.52 13.73
C PRO A 150 -33.29 -17.66 15.10
N ILE A 151 -32.50 -17.60 16.17
CA ILE A 151 -32.95 -17.71 17.56
C ILE A 151 -33.16 -16.31 18.13
N THR A 152 -34.41 -15.96 18.45
CA THR A 152 -34.80 -14.67 19.07
C THR A 152 -34.79 -14.72 20.61
N LYS A 153 -34.91 -15.93 21.20
CA LYS A 153 -34.91 -16.15 22.66
C LYS A 153 -34.05 -17.36 23.03
N CYS A 154 -33.38 -17.30 24.17
CA CYS A 154 -32.54 -18.40 24.63
C CYS A 154 -33.38 -19.67 24.84
N PRO A 155 -33.05 -20.81 24.20
CA PRO A 155 -33.83 -22.05 24.35
C PRO A 155 -33.70 -22.67 25.74
N TYR A 156 -32.72 -22.24 26.53
CA TYR A 156 -32.45 -22.78 27.87
C TYR A 156 -33.10 -22.00 28.99
N CYS A 157 -33.19 -20.67 28.88
CA CYS A 157 -33.71 -19.83 29.97
C CYS A 157 -34.83 -18.88 29.53
N GLY A 158 -35.22 -18.89 28.26
CA GLY A 158 -36.22 -17.96 27.70
C GLY A 158 -35.77 -16.50 27.57
N GLY A 159 -34.60 -16.16 28.10
CA GLY A 159 -34.06 -14.82 28.14
C GLY A 159 -33.64 -14.27 26.77
N GLU A 160 -33.52 -12.95 26.69
CA GLU A 160 -33.06 -12.26 25.49
C GLU A 160 -31.60 -12.59 25.16
N VAL A 161 -31.30 -12.59 23.87
CA VAL A 161 -29.99 -12.91 23.32
C VAL A 161 -29.46 -11.72 22.55
N ARG A 162 -28.23 -11.29 22.85
CA ARG A 162 -27.57 -10.15 22.20
C ARG A 162 -26.35 -10.64 21.42
N VAL A 163 -26.08 -10.01 20.28
CA VAL A 163 -24.85 -10.26 19.53
C VAL A 163 -23.72 -9.44 20.16
N VAL A 164 -22.65 -10.12 20.57
CA VAL A 164 -21.46 -9.54 21.20
C VAL A 164 -20.19 -10.06 20.49
N PRO A 165 -19.08 -9.32 20.49
CA PRO A 165 -17.79 -9.86 20.10
C PRO A 165 -17.44 -11.07 20.97
N LYS A 166 -16.80 -12.11 20.41
CA LYS A 166 -16.36 -13.28 21.18
C LYS A 166 -15.32 -12.94 22.24
N ASP A 167 -14.58 -11.86 22.01
CA ASP A 167 -13.44 -11.46 22.83
C ASP A 167 -13.81 -10.38 23.87
N SER A 168 -15.12 -10.17 24.12
CA SER A 168 -15.66 -9.20 25.10
C SER A 168 -16.27 -9.87 26.33
#